data_AF-A0A7C7UWU0-F1
#
_entry.id   AF-A0A7C7UWU0-F1
#
_cell.length_a   1.000
_cell.length_b   1.000
_cell.length_c   1.000
_cell.angle_alpha   90.00
_cell.angle_beta   90.00
_cell.angle_gamma   90.00
#
_symmetry.space_group_name_H-M   'P 1'
#
loop_
_entity.id
_entity.type
_entity.pdbx_description
1 polymer ?
#
loop_
_entity_poly.entity_id
_entity_poly.type
_entity_poly.pdbx_seq_one_letter_code
_entity_poly.pdbx_strand_id
1 'polypeptide(L)'
;MDTRVEAQKLAKEVFVKLLECGTEIDEYYRKYRELRLLEDKSPSFQTALINVEHAFFMVVQSMNILKEQLKLLEVAAKKQEIE
;
A
#
# COMPACT_ATOMS: atom_id res chain seq x y z
N MET A 1 13.79 20.56 19.00
CA MET A 1 13.42 19.16 18.72
C MET A 1 13.98 18.82 17.35
N ASP A 2 14.73 17.73 17.20
CA ASP A 2 15.30 17.37 15.90
C ASP A 2 14.23 16.70 15.03
N THR A 3 13.74 17.43 14.04
CA THR A 3 12.70 16.96 13.11
C THR A 3 13.14 15.75 12.30
N ARG A 4 14.46 15.51 12.14
CA ARG A 4 14.99 14.32 11.46
C ARG A 4 14.76 13.06 12.27
N VAL A 5 14.96 13.13 13.59
CA VAL A 5 14.74 12.00 14.51
C VAL A 5 13.25 11.65 14.58
N GLU A 6 12.39 12.66 14.63
CA GLU A 6 10.94 12.45 14.62
C GLU A 6 10.46 11.86 13.29
N ALA A 7 10.94 12.39 12.15
CA ALA A 7 10.60 11.86 10.83
C ALA A 7 11.03 10.39 10.67
N GLN A 8 12.22 10.02 11.16
CA GLN A 8 12.68 8.62 11.16
C GLN A 8 11.83 7.71 12.06
N LYS A 9 11.40 8.21 13.22
CA LYS A 9 10.50 7.46 14.11
C LYS A 9 9.16 7.21 13.43
N LEU A 10 8.55 8.24 12.88
CA LEU A 10 7.29 8.14 12.14
C LEU A 10 7.41 7.23 10.92
N ALA A 11 8.51 7.32 10.16
CA ALA A 11 8.73 6.46 9.00
C ALA A 11 8.71 4.97 9.37
N LYS A 12 9.33 4.58 10.49
CA LYS A 12 9.30 3.21 11.00
C LYS A 12 7.90 2.78 11.42
N GLU A 13 7.16 3.63 12.12
CA GLU A 13 5.79 3.35 12.54
C GLU A 13 4.87 3.14 11.32
N VAL A 14 4.96 4.03 10.33
CA VAL A 14 4.19 3.91 9.08
C VAL A 14 4.59 2.66 8.30
N PHE A 15 5.88 2.30 8.26
CA PHE A 15 6.33 1.09 7.58
C PHE A 15 5.67 -0.18 8.13
N VAL A 16 5.58 -0.30 9.46
CA VAL A 16 4.88 -1.42 10.11
C VAL A 16 3.39 -1.40 9.74
N LYS A 17 2.75 -0.24 9.80
CA LYS A 17 1.33 -0.09 9.44
C LYS A 17 1.05 -0.43 7.97
N LEU A 18 1.96 -0.12 7.06
CA LEU A 18 1.85 -0.49 5.66
C LEU A 18 1.91 -2.01 5.43
N LEU A 19 2.67 -2.75 6.24
CA LEU A 19 2.72 -4.21 6.16
C LEU A 19 1.41 -4.84 6.65
N GLU A 20 0.89 -4.34 7.78
CA GLU A 20 -0.40 -4.79 8.33
C GLU A 20 -1.53 -4.50 7.34
N CYS A 21 -1.66 -3.24 6.91
CA CYS A 21 -2.68 -2.81 5.94
C CYS A 21 -2.53 -3.56 4.60
N GLY A 22 -1.30 -3.80 4.13
CA GLY A 22 -1.06 -4.51 2.88
C GLY A 22 -1.59 -5.95 2.91
N THR A 23 -1.51 -6.59 4.08
CA THR A 23 -2.03 -7.95 4.29
C THR A 23 -3.56 -7.96 4.27
N GLU A 24 -4.20 -7.01 4.96
CA GLU A 24 -5.66 -6.89 4.98
C GLU A 24 -6.22 -6.58 3.57
N ILE A 25 -5.58 -5.66 2.85
CA ILE A 25 -5.95 -5.29 1.48
C ILE A 25 -5.82 -6.49 0.53
N ASP A 26 -4.78 -7.33 0.67
CA ASP A 26 -4.63 -8.55 -0.13
C ASP A 26 -5.75 -9.56 0.16
N GLU A 27 -6.17 -9.72 1.42
CA GLU A 27 -7.27 -10.60 1.78
C GLU A 27 -8.61 -10.15 1.15
N TYR A 28 -8.92 -8.85 1.21
CA TYR A 28 -10.11 -8.32 0.55
C TYR A 28 -10.06 -8.48 -0.96
N TYR A 29 -8.92 -8.19 -1.58
CA TYR A 29 -8.72 -8.41 -3.02
C TYR A 29 -9.02 -9.86 -3.41
N ARG A 30 -8.52 -10.85 -2.65
CA ARG A 30 -8.83 -12.28 -2.88
C ARG A 30 -10.32 -12.56 -2.80
N LYS A 31 -11.01 -12.06 -1.77
CA LYS A 31 -12.47 -12.24 -1.60
C LYS A 31 -13.26 -11.65 -2.78
N TYR A 32 -12.91 -10.45 -3.24
CA TYR A 32 -13.56 -9.85 -4.42
C TYR A 32 -13.28 -10.64 -5.70
N ARG A 33 -12.06 -11.15 -5.86
CA ARG A 33 -11.72 -12.00 -7.00
C ARG A 33 -12.48 -13.33 -6.98
N GLU A 34 -12.67 -13.95 -5.82
CA GLU A 34 -13.51 -15.13 -5.68
C GLU A 34 -14.95 -14.86 -6.09
N LEU A 35 -15.53 -13.74 -5.64
CA LEU A 35 -16.87 -13.32 -6.06
C LEU A 35 -16.95 -13.14 -7.58
N ARG A 36 -15.93 -12.55 -8.21
CA ARG A 36 -15.87 -12.45 -9.67
C ARG A 36 -15.77 -13.82 -10.33
N LEU A 37 -15.01 -14.76 -9.81
CA LEU A 37 -14.92 -16.08 -10.44
C LEU A 37 -16.23 -16.89 -10.34
N LEU A 38 -17.04 -16.63 -9.31
CA LEU A 38 -18.33 -17.28 -9.09
C LEU A 38 -19.49 -16.61 -9.85
N GLU A 39 -19.38 -15.33 -10.19
CA GLU A 39 -20.42 -14.60 -10.90
C GLU A 39 -20.48 -15.02 -12.38
N ASP A 40 -21.55 -15.68 -12.81
CA ASP A 40 -21.71 -16.22 -14.17
C ASP A 40 -22.86 -15.58 -14.96
N LYS A 41 -23.69 -14.75 -14.31
CA LYS A 41 -25.00 -14.34 -14.83
C LYS A 41 -25.05 -12.92 -15.36
N SER A 42 -24.19 -12.04 -14.85
CA SER A 42 -24.26 -10.61 -15.17
C SER A 42 -22.93 -10.06 -15.71
N PRO A 43 -22.81 -9.85 -17.04
CA PRO A 43 -21.63 -9.23 -17.64
C PRO A 43 -21.33 -7.82 -17.10
N SER A 44 -22.35 -7.05 -16.75
CA SER A 44 -22.18 -5.71 -16.18
C SER A 44 -21.64 -5.77 -14.76
N PHE A 45 -22.10 -6.74 -13.96
CA PHE A 45 -21.60 -6.93 -12.59
C PHE A 45 -20.18 -7.52 -12.59
N GLN A 46 -19.88 -8.46 -13.50
CA GLN A 46 -18.51 -8.91 -13.80
C GLN A 46 -17.57 -7.73 -14.05
N THR A 47 -17.98 -6.81 -14.93
CA THR A 47 -17.18 -5.62 -15.25
C THR A 47 -16.97 -4.72 -14.02
N ALA A 48 -17.99 -4.56 -13.17
CA ALA A 48 -17.85 -3.82 -11.93
C ALA A 48 -16.84 -4.48 -10.97
N LEU A 49 -16.86 -5.81 -10.84
CA LEU A 49 -15.90 -6.54 -10.01
C LEU A 49 -14.46 -6.43 -10.54
N ILE A 50 -14.27 -6.46 -11.85
CA ILE A 50 -12.95 -6.21 -12.48
C ILE A 50 -12.44 -4.81 -12.11
N ASN A 51 -13.30 -3.80 -12.15
CA ASN A 51 -12.92 -2.43 -11.78
C ASN A 51 -12.53 -2.33 -10.30
N VAL A 52 -13.21 -3.07 -9.42
CA VAL A 52 -12.85 -3.16 -7.99
C VAL A 52 -11.48 -3.83 -7.83
N GLU A 53 -11.24 -4.97 -8.49
CA GLU A 53 -9.94 -5.65 -8.49
C GLU A 53 -8.81 -4.73 -8.98
N HIS A 54 -9.06 -3.95 -10.03
CA HIS A 54 -8.10 -2.96 -10.52
C HIS A 54 -7.82 -1.86 -9.49
N ALA A 55 -8.84 -1.36 -8.80
CA ALA A 55 -8.66 -0.37 -7.73
C ALA A 55 -7.81 -0.94 -6.58
N PHE A 56 -8.02 -2.20 -6.17
CA PHE A 56 -7.17 -2.88 -5.19
C PHE A 56 -5.70 -2.93 -5.64
N PHE A 57 -5.46 -3.28 -6.89
CA PHE A 57 -4.11 -3.28 -7.46
C PHE A 57 -3.45 -1.90 -7.39
N MET A 58 -4.20 -0.83 -7.74
CA MET A 58 -3.68 0.54 -7.65
C MET A 58 -3.36 0.96 -6.21
N VAL A 59 -4.17 0.57 -5.23
CA VAL A 59 -3.90 0.82 -3.80
C VAL A 59 -2.59 0.17 -3.37
N VAL A 60 -2.39 -1.11 -3.70
CA VAL A 60 -1.15 -1.83 -3.39
C VAL A 60 0.06 -1.17 -4.07
N GLN A 61 -0.09 -0.71 -5.31
CA GLN A 61 0.97 0.03 -6.01
C GLN A 61 1.33 1.34 -5.29
N SER A 62 0.32 2.13 -4.88
CA SER A 62 0.56 3.36 -4.11
C SER A 62 1.23 3.10 -2.76
N MET A 63 0.87 2.03 -2.06
CA MET A 63 1.51 1.62 -0.82
C MET A 63 2.99 1.25 -1.03
N ASN A 64 3.31 0.55 -2.12
CA ASN A 64 4.69 0.23 -2.47
C ASN A 64 5.53 1.48 -2.79
N ILE A 65 4.94 2.46 -3.49
CA ILE A 65 5.59 3.75 -3.74
C ILE A 65 5.88 4.45 -2.41
N LEU A 66 4.89 4.54 -1.52
CA LEU A 66 5.07 5.16 -0.19
C LEU A 66 6.16 4.45 0.61
N LYS A 67 6.16 3.11 0.63
CA LYS A 67 7.20 2.31 1.29
C LYS A 67 8.60 2.67 0.79
N GLU A 68 8.77 2.88 -0.51
CA GLU A 68 10.06 3.28 -1.08
C GLU A 68 10.45 4.71 -0.68
N GLN A 69 9.50 5.66 -0.70
CA GLN A 69 9.76 7.03 -0.25
C GLN A 69 10.16 7.09 1.22
N LEU A 70 9.56 6.26 2.09
CA LEU A 70 9.94 6.17 3.50
C LEU A 70 11.39 5.67 3.68
N LYS A 71 11.85 4.71 2.85
CA LYS A 71 13.26 4.28 2.88
C LYS A 71 14.20 5.39 2.42
N LEU A 72 13.84 6.10 1.34
CA LEU A 72 14.65 7.21 0.84
C LEU A 72 14.76 8.32 1.91
N LEU A 73 13.66 8.63 2.60
CA LEU A 73 13.65 9.54 3.74
C LEU A 73 14.59 9.08 4.85
N GLU A 74 14.55 7.80 5.23
CA GLU A 74 15.49 7.26 6.22
C GLU A 74 16.95 7.43 5.79
N VAL A 75 17.27 7.17 4.53
CA VAL A 75 18.63 7.33 3.99
C VAL A 75 19.04 8.80 4.03
N ALA A 76 18.18 9.71 3.60
CA ALA A 76 18.44 11.15 3.63
C ALA A 76 18.63 11.67 5.06
N ALA A 77 17.88 11.15 6.03
CA ALA A 77 18.04 11.54 7.44
C ALA A 77 19.28 10.91 8.11
N LYS A 78 19.80 9.78 7.61
CA LYS A 78 21.03 9.12 8.10
C LYS A 78 22.30 9.67 7.47
N LYS A 79 22.26 9.98 6.17
CA LYS A 79 23.31 10.73 5.49
C LYS A 79 23.21 12.16 6.02
N GLN A 80 23.98 12.50 7.04
CA GLN A 80 24.31 13.91 7.25
C GLN A 80 24.76 14.43 5.89
N GLU A 81 23.98 15.31 5.26
CA GLU A 81 24.60 16.21 4.29
C GLU A 81 25.73 16.88 5.07
N ILE A 82 26.93 16.55 4.59
CA ILE A 82 28.24 17.01 5.01
C ILE A 82 28.14 18.53 5.19
N GLU A 83 28.34 19.02 6.41
CA GLU A 83 29.00 20.32 6.60
C GLU A 83 30.51 20.08 6.70
#